data_AF-A0A377KNW5-F1
#
_entry.id   AF-A0A377KNW5-F1
#
_cell.length_a   1.000
_cell.length_b   1.000
_cell.length_c   1.000
_cell.angle_alpha   90.00
_cell.angle_beta   90.00
_cell.angle_gamma   90.00
#
_symmetry.space_group_name_H-M   'P 1'
#
loop_
_entity.id
_entity.type
_entity.pdbx_description
1 polymer ?
#
loop_
_entity_poly.entity_id
_entity_poly.type
_entity_poly.pdbx_seq_one_letter_code
_entity_poly.pdbx_strand_id
1 'polypeptide(L)' 'MTKATLKLETLTCPSCLQKIESGLKQTAGVEKDSVKVLFNASKVKVDFDEEQVNLSTIERAIENLGYSVISSKVKEGV' A
#
# COMPACT_ATOMS: atom_id res chain seq x y z
N MET A 1 3.76 -5.32 14.10
CA MET A 1 3.92 -4.38 12.97
C MET A 1 4.66 -5.08 11.86
N THR A 2 3.97 -5.31 10.75
CA THR A 2 4.47 -6.10 9.63
C THR A 2 4.64 -5.22 8.41
N LYS A 3 5.73 -5.45 7.66
CA LYS A 3 6.08 -4.64 6.49
C LYS A 3 5.58 -5.28 5.22
N ALA A 4 4.66 -4.61 4.52
CA ALA A 4 4.28 -4.96 3.16
C ALA A 4 4.98 -4.05 2.14
N THR A 5 5.38 -4.66 1.03
CA THR A 5 5.72 -3.95 -0.20
C THR A 5 4.81 -4.43 -1.32
N LEU A 6 3.98 -3.53 -1.84
CA LEU A 6 3.10 -3.78 -2.97
C LEU A 6 3.69 -3.16 -4.23
N LYS A 7 3.58 -3.84 -5.36
CA LYS A 7 3.96 -3.36 -6.68
C LYS A 7 2.69 -3.13 -7.46
N LEU A 8 2.51 -1.90 -7.92
CA LEU A 8 1.35 -1.46 -8.67
C LEU A 8 1.66 -1.48 -10.17
N GLU A 9 0.61 -1.34 -10.96
CA GLU A 9 0.73 -0.96 -12.36
C GLU A 9 1.39 0.41 -12.53
N THR A 10 1.82 0.69 -13.77
CA THR A 10 2.66 1.83 -14.11
C THR A 10 2.04 3.15 -13.68
N LEU A 11 2.55 3.73 -12.59
CA LEU A 11 2.11 5.03 -12.12
C LEU A 11 2.76 6.12 -12.99
N THR A 12 1.94 6.86 -13.74
CA THR A 12 2.42 7.88 -14.71
C THR A 12 2.00 9.30 -14.36
N CYS A 13 1.12 9.50 -13.36
CA CYS A 13 0.69 10.83 -12.94
C CYS A 13 1.09 11.17 -11.47
N PRO A 14 1.77 12.30 -11.20
CA PRO A 14 2.14 12.69 -9.83
C PRO A 14 0.94 12.84 -8.90
N SER A 15 -0.25 13.16 -9.42
CA SER A 15 -1.50 13.23 -8.66
C SER A 15 -1.96 11.86 -8.12
N CYS A 16 -1.52 10.76 -8.73
CA CYS A 16 -1.84 9.40 -8.26
C CYS A 16 -1.21 9.09 -6.90
N LEU A 17 -0.02 9.64 -6.63
CA LEU A 17 0.70 9.41 -5.38
C LEU A 17 -0.15 9.83 -4.18
N GLN A 18 -0.65 11.07 -4.18
CA GLN A 18 -1.42 11.59 -3.05
C GLN A 18 -2.72 10.82 -2.81
N LYS A 19 -3.36 10.35 -3.89
CA LYS A 19 -4.57 9.50 -3.80
C LYS A 19 -4.29 8.17 -3.11
N ILE A 20 -3.24 7.47 -3.56
CA ILE A 20 -2.85 6.17 -2.99
C ILE A 20 -2.44 6.34 -1.53
N GLU A 21 -1.61 7.34 -1.24
CA GLU A 21 -1.12 7.60 0.11
C GLU A 21 -2.27 7.94 1.07
N SER A 22 -3.19 8.82 0.67
CA SER A 22 -4.36 9.17 1.49
C SER A 22 -5.36 8.00 1.63
N GLY A 23 -5.55 7.20 0.58
CA GLY A 23 -6.41 6.02 0.65
C GLY A 23 -5.89 4.98 1.64
N LEU A 24 -4.58 4.70 1.61
CA LEU A 24 -3.96 3.76 2.53
C LEU A 24 -3.93 4.26 3.97
N LYS A 25 -3.72 5.56 4.19
CA LYS A 25 -3.80 6.18 5.52
C LYS A 25 -5.21 6.12 6.15
N GLN A 26 -6.24 5.88 5.34
CA GLN A 26 -7.62 5.70 5.83
C GLN A 26 -7.94 4.24 6.17
N THR A 27 -7.11 3.29 5.74
CA THR A 27 -7.28 1.88 6.07
C THR A 27 -6.98 1.66 7.56
N ALA A 28 -7.95 1.11 8.30
CA ALA A 28 -7.75 0.73 9.69
C ALA A 28 -6.66 -0.35 9.81
N GLY A 29 -5.79 -0.25 10.82
CA GLY A 29 -4.66 -1.15 11.00
C GLY A 29 -3.42 -0.81 10.17
N VAL A 30 -3.47 0.17 9.26
CA VAL A 30 -2.29 0.69 8.55
C VAL A 30 -1.61 1.81 9.34
N GLU A 31 -0.30 1.72 9.48
CA GLU A 31 0.50 2.78 10.09
C GLU A 31 0.70 3.94 9.11
N LYS A 32 0.01 5.06 9.39
CA LYS A 32 -0.07 6.22 8.50
C LYS A 32 1.29 6.83 8.19
N ASP A 33 2.21 6.85 9.16
CA ASP A 33 3.55 7.42 8.97
C ASP A 33 4.47 6.51 8.15
N SER A 34 4.21 5.20 8.15
CA SER A 34 5.02 4.24 7.39
C SER A 34 4.59 4.08 5.93
N VAL A 35 3.45 4.65 5.53
CA VAL A 35 2.99 4.64 4.12
C VAL A 35 3.96 5.43 3.25
N LYS A 36 4.67 4.74 2.35
CA LYS A 36 5.63 5.30 1.39
C LYS A 36 5.35 4.82 -0.01
N VAL A 37 4.89 5.73 -0.87
CA VAL A 37 4.62 5.45 -2.29
C VAL A 37 5.85 5.81 -3.13
N LEU A 38 6.49 4.79 -3.70
CA LEU A 38 7.64 4.89 -4.61
C LEU A 38 7.14 4.97 -6.06
N PHE A 39 6.68 6.15 -6.47
CA PHE A 39 6.12 6.40 -7.80
C PHE A 39 7.04 5.98 -8.96
N ASN A 40 8.33 6.36 -8.90
CA ASN A 40 9.34 5.99 -9.90
C ASN A 40 9.51 4.47 -10.07
N ALA A 41 9.22 3.69 -9.02
CA ALA A 41 9.35 2.23 -9.04
C ALA A 41 8.01 1.51 -9.14
N SER A 42 6.89 2.25 -9.22
CA SER A 42 5.51 1.74 -9.08
C SER A 42 5.37 0.78 -7.90
N LYS A 43 5.91 1.17 -6.74
CA LYS A 43 5.87 0.38 -5.51
C LYS A 43 5.28 1.18 -4.36
N VAL A 44 4.68 0.50 -3.40
CA VAL A 44 4.16 1.05 -2.16
C VAL A 44 4.74 0.24 -1.02
N LYS A 45 5.27 0.92 -0.02
CA LYS A 45 5.69 0.32 1.24
C LYS A 45 4.76 0.80 2.33
N VAL A 46 4.35 -0.11 3.20
CA VAL A 46 3.43 0.20 4.29
C VAL A 46 3.69 -0.77 5.43
N ASP A 47 3.70 -0.25 6.65
CA ASP A 47 3.61 -1.07 7.85
C ASP A 47 2.14 -1.17 8.24
N PHE A 48 1.72 -2.38 8.58
CA PHE A 48 0.36 -2.67 8.98
C PHE A 48 0.35 -3.70 10.09
N ASP A 49 -0.74 -3.72 10.84
CA ASP A 49 -0.97 -4.67 11.91
C ASP A 49 -1.79 -5.85 11.38
N GLU A 50 -1.16 -7.04 11.30
CA GLU A 50 -1.79 -8.25 10.74
C GLU A 50 -2.98 -8.75 11.56
N GLU A 51 -3.08 -8.36 12.84
CA GLU A 51 -4.22 -8.68 13.69
C GLU A 51 -5.43 -7.77 13.37
N GLN A 52 -5.18 -6.55 12.88
CA GLN A 52 -6.24 -5.60 12.51
C GLN A 52 -6.59 -5.61 11.01
N VAL A 53 -5.61 -5.81 10.14
CA VAL A 53 -5.77 -5.73 8.69
C VAL A 53 -4.85 -6.70 7.97
N ASN A 54 -5.35 -7.28 6.89
CA ASN A 54 -4.59 -8.23 6.08
C ASN A 54 -4.13 -7.60 4.77
N LEU A 55 -3.09 -8.18 4.17
CA LEU A 55 -2.54 -7.73 2.88
C LEU A 55 -3.63 -7.59 1.81
N SER A 56 -4.54 -8.55 1.71
CA SER A 56 -5.62 -8.52 0.72
C SER A 56 -6.59 -7.36 0.91
N THR A 57 -6.78 -6.87 2.15
CA THR A 57 -7.59 -5.67 2.40
C THR A 57 -6.86 -4.43 1.90
N ILE A 58 -5.54 -4.36 2.12
CA ILE A 58 -4.69 -3.27 1.60
C ILE A 58 -4.69 -3.27 0.08
N GLU A 59 -4.59 -4.46 -0.55
CA GLU A 59 -4.68 -4.62 -2.00
C GLU A 59 -6.02 -4.10 -2.53
N ARG A 60 -7.13 -4.55 -1.94
CA ARG A 60 -8.47 -4.07 -2.31
C ARG A 60 -8.65 -2.58 -2.13
N ALA A 61 -8.05 -1.98 -1.10
CA ALA A 61 -8.10 -0.53 -0.89
C ALA A 61 -7.43 0.20 -2.06
N ILE A 62 -6.31 -0.32 -2.57
CA ILE A 62 -5.61 0.25 -3.72
C ILE A 62 -6.41 0.02 -5.02
N GLU A 63 -7.01 -1.16 -5.19
CA GLU A 63 -7.88 -1.46 -6.33
C GLU A 63 -9.12 -0.58 -6.37
N ASN A 64 -9.74 -0.28 -5.21
CA ASN A 64 -10.87 0.64 -5.10
C ASN A 64 -10.50 2.07 -5.51
N LEU A 65 -9.24 2.46 -5.38
CA LEU A 65 -8.74 3.76 -5.86
C LEU A 65 -8.50 3.77 -7.38
N GLY A 66 -8.63 2.62 -8.04
CA GLY A 66 -8.44 2.44 -9.48
C GLY A 66 -7.03 2.01 -9.88
N TYR A 67 -6.26 1.38 -8.98
CA TYR A 67 -4.91 0.87 -9.29
C TYR A 67 -4.82 -0.63 -9.02
N SER A 68 -4.36 -1.40 -9.99
CA SER A 68 -4.14 -2.83 -9.84
C SER A 68 -2.83 -3.12 -9.13
N VAL A 69 -2.89 -4.02 -8.15
CA VAL A 69 -1.69 -4.57 -7.52
C VAL A 69 -1.20 -5.75 -8.36
N ILE A 70 0.02 -5.64 -8.89
CA ILE A 70 0.64 -6.69 -9.70
C ILE A 70 1.31 -7.74 -8.82
N SER A 71 1.89 -7.32 -7.69
CA SER A 71 2.55 -8.23 -6.76
C SER A 71 2.66 -7.61 -5.39
N SER A 72 2.37 -8.37 -4.35
CA SER A 72 2.48 -7.95 -2.97
C SER A 72 3.42 -8.88 -2.21
N LYS A 73 4.29 -8.31 -1.37
CA LYS A 73 5.28 -9.05 -0.61
C LYS A 73 5.29 -8.59 0.84
N VAL A 74 4.93 -9.51 1.72
CA VAL A 74 4.97 -9.32 3.17
C VAL A 74 6.34 -9.77 3.67
N LYS A 75 6.97 -8.95 4.51
CA LYS A 75 8.06 -9.37 5.37
C LYS A 75 7.52 -9.42 6.79
N GLU A 76 7.17 -10.62 7.23
CA GLU A 76 7.01 -10.93 8.65
C GLU A 76 8.36 -10.69 9.33
N GLY A 77 8.37 -9.79 10.31
CA GLY A 77 9.52 -9.59 11.18
C GLY A 77 9.50 -10.67 12.25
N VAL A 78 10.49 -11.56 12.24
CA VAL A 78 10.79 -12.47 13.36
C VAL A 78 11.38 -11.69 14.54
#